data_AF-A0A7G2TBS1-F1
#
_entry.id   AF-A0A7G2TBS1-F1
#
_cell.length_a   1.000
_cell.length_b   1.000
_cell.length_c   1.000
_cell.angle_alpha   90.00
_cell.angle_beta   90.00
_cell.angle_gamma   90.00
#
_symmetry.space_group_name_H-M   'P 1'
#
loop_
_entity.id
_entity.type
_entity.pdbx_description
1 polymer ?
#
loop_
_entity_poly.entity_id
_entity_poly.type
_entity_poly.pdbx_seq_one_letter_code
_entity_poly.pdbx_strand_id
1 'polypeptide(L)'
;MYVESNPYKLSDTLKMHERCSHCDTKYKIEPSFFYGAMYVSYAVGIAFAVAAFIISYYFLGSSLVTAFVAIIGTLFVFAPIIMRLSRNIWINFFFDYDVQKAEKTS
;
A
#
# COMPACT_ATOMS: atom_id res chain seq x y z
N MET A 1 -11.81 7.08 1.85
CA MET A 1 -11.15 6.64 0.59
C MET A 1 -11.48 5.18 0.24
N TYR A 2 -11.00 4.20 1.01
CA TYR A 2 -11.39 2.78 0.83
C TYR A 2 -12.81 2.53 1.35
N VAL A 3 -13.52 1.58 0.74
CA VAL A 3 -14.88 1.17 1.18
C VAL A 3 -14.80 0.32 2.43
N GLU A 4 -13.84 -0.61 2.48
CA GLU A 4 -13.58 -1.43 3.66
C GLU A 4 -12.33 -0.93 4.39
N SER A 5 -12.45 -0.71 5.70
CA SER A 5 -11.35 -0.29 6.56
C SER A 5 -10.32 -1.40 6.76
N ASN A 6 -10.75 -2.66 6.87
CA ASN A 6 -9.86 -3.78 7.15
C ASN A 6 -9.10 -4.24 5.88
N PRO A 7 -7.75 -4.15 5.84
CA PRO A 7 -6.97 -4.60 4.70
C PRO A 7 -7.03 -6.11 4.45
N TYR A 8 -7.30 -6.92 5.48
CA TYR A 8 -7.30 -8.38 5.39
C TYR A 8 -8.59 -8.97 4.80
N LYS A 9 -9.62 -8.15 4.53
CA LYS A 9 -10.81 -8.57 3.78
C LYS A 9 -10.55 -8.54 2.27
N LEU A 10 -9.91 -9.60 1.77
CA LEU A 10 -9.37 -9.71 0.40
C LEU A 10 -10.37 -9.35 -0.73
N SER A 11 -11.66 -9.63 -0.56
CA SER A 11 -12.72 -9.29 -1.53
C SER A 11 -12.86 -7.79 -1.78
N ASP A 12 -12.59 -6.98 -0.75
CA ASP A 12 -12.86 -5.54 -0.74
C ASP A 12 -11.61 -4.72 -0.42
N THR A 13 -10.45 -5.36 -0.26
CA THR A 13 -9.17 -4.71 0.09
C THR A 13 -8.85 -3.54 -0.83
N LEU A 14 -9.19 -3.65 -2.13
CA LEU A 14 -8.90 -2.65 -3.16
C LEU A 14 -10.13 -1.84 -3.58
N LYS A 15 -11.31 -2.10 -3.00
CA LYS A 15 -12.51 -1.31 -3.29
C LYS A 15 -12.38 0.06 -2.66
N MET A 16 -12.55 1.08 -3.50
CA MET A 16 -12.45 2.49 -3.14
C MET A 16 -13.68 3.21 -3.65
N HIS A 17 -14.04 4.29 -2.97
CA HIS A 17 -15.07 5.20 -3.45
C HIS A 17 -14.62 5.83 -4.77
N GLU A 18 -15.57 6.16 -5.64
CA GLU A 18 -15.30 6.83 -6.92
C GLU A 18 -14.69 8.22 -6.71
N ARG A 19 -15.23 8.95 -5.72
CA ARG A 19 -14.86 10.32 -5.38
C ARG A 19 -14.57 10.47 -3.89
N CYS A 20 -13.74 11.46 -3.56
CA CYS A 20 -13.48 11.87 -2.19
C CYS A 20 -14.71 12.58 -1.60
N SER A 21 -15.10 12.23 -0.37
CA SER A 21 -16.24 12.85 0.32
C SER A 21 -16.02 14.31 0.72
N HIS A 22 -14.76 14.77 0.81
CA HIS A 22 -14.41 16.11 1.29
C HIS A 22 -14.16 17.11 0.16
N CYS A 23 -13.44 16.70 -0.88
CA CYS A 23 -13.03 17.58 -1.97
C CYS A 23 -13.61 17.18 -3.34
N ASP A 24 -14.54 16.22 -3.39
CA ASP A 24 -15.20 15.67 -4.59
C ASP A 24 -14.25 15.19 -5.71
N THR A 25 -12.97 15.04 -5.38
CA THR A 25 -11.93 14.67 -6.34
C THR A 25 -12.07 13.20 -6.70
N LYS A 26 -12.09 12.90 -8.00
CA LYS A 26 -12.18 11.54 -8.52
C LYS A 26 -10.85 10.82 -8.32
N TYR A 27 -10.84 9.74 -7.53
CA TYR A 27 -9.61 8.98 -7.23
C TYR A 27 -9.06 8.24 -8.45
N LYS A 28 -9.93 7.82 -9.38
CA LYS A 28 -9.56 7.21 -10.66
C LYS A 28 -9.70 8.24 -11.78
N ILE A 29 -8.59 8.87 -12.15
CA ILE A 29 -8.54 9.76 -13.31
C ILE A 29 -8.79 8.96 -14.59
N GLU A 30 -8.12 7.79 -14.71
CA GLU A 30 -8.18 6.90 -15.88
C GLU A 30 -8.51 5.45 -15.45
N PRO A 31 -9.16 4.64 -16.30
CA PRO A 31 -9.55 3.26 -15.96
C PRO A 31 -8.37 2.36 -15.54
N SER A 32 -7.15 2.69 -16.00
CA SER A 32 -5.90 1.98 -15.72
C SER A 32 -4.92 2.73 -14.81
N PHE A 33 -5.38 3.78 -14.12
CA PHE A 33 -4.50 4.64 -13.31
C PHE A 33 -3.67 3.87 -12.25
N PHE A 34 -4.20 2.77 -11.72
CA PHE A 34 -3.52 1.97 -10.68
C PHE A 34 -2.51 0.94 -11.21
N TYR A 35 -2.26 0.85 -12.51
CA TYR A 35 -1.17 0.02 -13.04
C TYR A 35 0.19 0.50 -12.54
N GLY A 36 0.39 1.82 -12.41
CA GLY A 36 1.61 2.38 -11.83
C GLY A 36 1.81 1.99 -10.36
N ALA A 37 0.73 1.91 -9.58
CA ALA A 37 0.78 1.45 -8.19
C ALA A 37 1.26 -0.02 -8.07
N MET A 38 1.15 -0.82 -9.13
CA MET A 38 1.73 -2.16 -9.17
C MET A 38 3.27 -2.10 -9.15
N TYR A 39 3.89 -1.18 -9.89
CA TYR A 39 5.35 -1.00 -9.85
C TYR A 39 5.83 -0.50 -8.48
N VAL A 40 5.07 0.41 -7.85
CA VAL A 40 5.36 0.86 -6.48
C VAL A 40 5.33 -0.32 -5.50
N SER A 41 4.41 -1.26 -5.69
CA SER A 41 4.30 -2.45 -4.82
C SER A 41 5.52 -3.35 -4.85
N TYR A 42 6.27 -3.37 -5.95
CA TYR A 42 7.54 -4.08 -6.02
C TYR A 42 8.59 -3.44 -5.12
N ALA A 43 8.75 -2.10 -5.20
CA ALA A 43 9.68 -1.37 -4.34
C ALA A 43 9.32 -1.49 -2.85
N VAL A 44 8.02 -1.37 -2.53
CA VAL A 44 7.53 -1.56 -1.15
C VAL A 44 7.76 -3.00 -0.70
N GLY A 45 7.48 -3.99 -1.53
CA GLY A 45 7.73 -5.41 -1.23
C GLY A 45 9.19 -5.70 -0.93
N ILE A 46 10.12 -5.12 -1.70
CA ILE A 46 11.57 -5.22 -1.43
C ILE A 46 11.88 -4.62 -0.05
N ALA A 47 11.33 -3.45 0.29
CA ALA A 47 11.57 -2.84 1.60
C ALA A 47 11.12 -3.76 2.76
N PHE A 48 9.96 -4.40 2.63
CA PHE A 48 9.48 -5.40 3.61
C PHE A 48 10.36 -6.64 3.66
N ALA A 49 10.81 -7.15 2.51
CA ALA A 49 11.69 -8.32 2.44
C ALA A 49 13.06 -8.04 3.08
N VAL A 50 13.66 -6.89 2.80
CA VAL A 50 14.93 -6.46 3.40
C VAL A 50 14.78 -6.28 4.91
N ALA A 51 13.69 -5.65 5.37
CA ALA A 51 13.41 -5.51 6.80
C ALA A 51 13.28 -6.89 7.48
N ALA A 52 12.51 -7.81 6.89
CA ALA A 52 12.35 -9.17 7.42
C ALA A 52 13.68 -9.93 7.46
N PHE A 53 14.52 -9.78 6.44
CA PHE A 53 15.85 -10.40 6.42
C PHE A 53 16.75 -9.85 7.52
N ILE A 54 16.86 -8.51 7.66
CA ILE A 54 17.69 -7.87 8.68
C ILE A 54 17.23 -8.31 10.08
N ILE A 55 15.93 -8.30 10.34
CA ILE A 55 15.37 -8.73 11.63
C ILE A 55 15.71 -10.21 11.87
N SER A 56 15.38 -11.11 10.94
CA SER A 56 15.59 -12.55 11.14
C SER A 56 17.07 -12.93 11.22
N TYR A 57 17.89 -12.44 10.31
CA TYR A 57 19.28 -12.88 10.18
C TYR A 57 20.21 -12.15 11.16
N TYR A 58 20.07 -10.83 11.30
CA TYR A 58 20.99 -10.02 12.09
C TYR A 58 20.56 -9.90 13.56
N PHE A 59 19.27 -9.68 13.84
CA PHE A 59 18.80 -9.52 15.22
C PHE A 59 18.51 -10.84 15.93
N LEU A 60 17.90 -11.81 15.22
CA LEU A 60 17.59 -13.13 15.80
C LEU A 60 18.72 -14.16 15.61
N GLY A 61 19.77 -13.84 14.84
CA GLY A 61 20.87 -14.77 14.57
C GLY A 61 20.44 -16.06 13.87
N SER A 62 19.33 -16.01 13.12
CA SER A 62 18.76 -17.20 12.47
C SER A 62 19.60 -17.68 11.28
N SER A 63 19.41 -18.93 10.87
CA SER A 63 20.04 -19.46 9.66
C SER A 63 19.50 -18.78 8.39
N LEU A 64 20.27 -18.85 7.31
CA LEU A 64 19.89 -18.28 6.01
C LEU A 64 18.56 -18.83 5.49
N VAL A 65 18.31 -20.14 5.67
CA VAL A 65 17.05 -20.80 5.30
C VAL A 65 15.88 -20.25 6.13
N THR A 66 16.07 -20.08 7.44
CA THR A 66 15.05 -19.50 8.33
C THR A 66 14.71 -18.06 7.93
N ALA A 67 15.72 -17.25 7.59
CA ALA A 67 15.52 -15.88 7.13
C ALA A 67 14.72 -15.84 5.81
N PHE A 68 14.97 -16.76 4.88
CA PHE A 68 14.16 -16.88 3.66
C PHE A 68 12.69 -17.23 3.96
N VAL A 69 12.44 -18.17 4.88
CA VAL A 69 11.08 -18.49 5.30
C VAL A 69 10.40 -17.28 5.96
N ALA A 70 11.13 -16.51 6.75
CA ALA A 70 10.62 -15.28 7.38
C ALA A 70 10.25 -14.20 6.34
N ILE A 71 11.06 -14.02 5.29
CA ILE A 71 10.75 -13.11 4.18
C ILE A 71 9.45 -13.54 3.50
N ILE A 72 9.34 -14.81 3.12
CA ILE A 72 8.14 -15.35 2.44
C ILE A 72 6.91 -15.14 3.32
N GLY A 73 6.98 -15.52 4.60
CA GLY A 73 5.90 -15.33 5.57
C GLY A 73 5.50 -13.86 5.71
N THR A 74 6.48 -12.96 5.78
CA THR A 74 6.23 -11.52 5.85
C THR A 74 5.52 -11.02 4.60
N LEU A 75 5.97 -11.38 3.40
CA LEU A 75 5.34 -10.95 2.16
C LEU A 75 3.90 -11.45 2.03
N PHE A 76 3.60 -12.69 2.44
CA PHE A 76 2.24 -13.20 2.42
C PHE A 76 1.33 -12.51 3.44
N VAL A 77 1.81 -12.32 4.68
CA VAL A 77 1.03 -11.67 5.75
C VAL A 77 0.78 -10.20 5.45
N PHE A 78 1.78 -9.50 4.90
CA PHE A 78 1.70 -8.07 4.59
C PHE A 78 1.25 -7.78 3.17
N ALA A 79 0.98 -8.78 2.32
CA ALA A 79 0.47 -8.60 0.96
C ALA A 79 -0.69 -7.58 0.83
N PRO A 80 -1.79 -7.69 1.61
CA PRO A 80 -2.88 -6.72 1.52
C PRO A 80 -2.47 -5.29 1.91
N ILE A 81 -1.53 -5.17 2.85
CA ILE A 81 -1.00 -3.88 3.33
C ILE A 81 -0.11 -3.27 2.25
N ILE A 82 0.81 -4.04 1.68
CA ILE A 82 1.70 -3.61 0.59
C ILE A 82 0.86 -3.09 -0.59
N MET A 83 -0.20 -3.82 -0.98
CA MET A 83 -1.07 -3.41 -2.07
C MET A 83 -1.79 -2.07 -1.80
N ARG A 84 -2.29 -1.85 -0.58
CA ARG A 84 -2.93 -0.57 -0.21
C ARG A 84 -1.93 0.57 -0.09
N LEU A 85 -0.81 0.33 0.56
CA LEU A 85 0.24 1.33 0.75
C LEU A 85 0.75 1.82 -0.61
N SER A 86 0.96 0.91 -1.55
CA SER A 86 1.41 1.24 -2.90
C SER A 86 0.42 2.13 -3.65
N ARG A 87 -0.89 1.90 -3.50
CA ARG A 87 -1.94 2.76 -4.08
C ARG A 87 -1.98 4.13 -3.42
N ASN A 88 -1.80 4.20 -2.10
CA ASN A 88 -1.74 5.46 -1.37
C ASN A 88 -0.53 6.30 -1.76
N ILE A 89 0.65 5.67 -1.85
CA ILE A 89 1.89 6.31 -2.31
C ILE A 89 1.72 6.80 -3.74
N TRP A 90 1.20 5.95 -4.63
CA TRP A 90 0.94 6.34 -6.02
C TRP A 90 0.03 7.55 -6.10
N ILE A 91 -1.09 7.58 -5.39
CA ILE A 91 -1.99 8.75 -5.39
C ILE A 91 -1.30 9.99 -4.87
N ASN A 92 -0.49 9.90 -3.81
CA ASN A 92 0.26 11.05 -3.30
C ASN A 92 1.25 11.62 -4.32
N PHE A 93 1.75 10.83 -5.26
CA PHE A 93 2.60 11.36 -6.34
C PHE A 93 1.84 12.15 -7.41
N PHE A 94 0.54 11.93 -7.57
CA PHE A 94 -0.28 12.61 -8.60
C PHE A 94 -1.22 13.66 -8.03
N PHE A 95 -1.54 13.57 -6.74
CA PHE A 95 -2.41 14.48 -6.04
C PHE A 95 -1.64 15.11 -4.89
N ASP A 96 -1.11 16.31 -5.13
CA ASP A 96 -0.58 17.13 -4.05
C ASP A 96 -1.71 17.60 -3.13
N TYR A 97 -1.41 17.64 -1.83
CA TYR A 97 -2.36 18.11 -0.83
C TYR A 97 -2.58 19.61 -0.96
N ASP A 98 -3.77 19.99 -1.45
CA ASP A 98 -4.19 21.38 -1.57
C ASP A 98 -5.09 21.76 -0.38
N VAL A 99 -4.52 22.49 0.57
CA VAL A 99 -5.19 22.96 1.80
C VAL A 99 -6.47 23.73 1.45
N GLN A 100 -6.48 24.52 0.36
CA GLN A 100 -7.64 25.32 -0.02
C GLN A 100 -8.81 24.48 -0.54
N LYS A 101 -8.53 23.32 -1.13
CA LYS A 101 -9.58 22.35 -1.53
C LYS A 101 -10.12 21.55 -0.36
N ALA A 102 -9.35 21.42 0.72
CA ALA A 102 -9.78 20.75 1.94
C ALA A 102 -10.71 21.63 2.79
N GLU A 103 -10.51 22.96 2.78
CA GLU A 103 -11.28 23.92 3.60
C GLU A 103 -12.55 24.45 2.91
N LYS A 104 -12.66 24.38 1.58
CA LYS A 104 -13.82 24.93 0.84
C LYS A 104 -15.14 24.17 1.02
N THR A 105 -15.15 23.10 1.80
CA THR A 105 -16.33 22.25 2.03
C THR A 105 -16.47 21.93 3.52
N SER A 106 -16.59 22.97 4.33
CA SER A 106 -17.14 22.91 5.69
C SER A 106 -18.39 23.75 5.78
#